data_AF-A0A9X2JN59-F1
#
_entry.id   AF-A0A9X2JN59-F1
#
_cell.length_a   1.000
_cell.length_b   1.000
_cell.length_c   1.000
_cell.angle_alpha   90.00
_cell.angle_beta   90.00
_cell.angle_gamma   90.00
#
_symmetry.space_group_name_H-M   'P 1'
#
loop_
_entity.id
_entity.type
_entity.pdbx_description
1 polymer ?
#
loop_
_entity_poly.entity_id
_entity_poly.type
_entity_poly.pdbx_seq_one_letter_code
_entity_poly.pdbx_strand_id
1 'polypeptide(L)'
;MTEPATAALILGAAVWEGGPSPTLRRRAMHGAALWHAGEVAHLVPCGGLGRHPPSEGEAMRDLLIEAGVPGHAIHPETASRDTLDNIRLALPILARIGARRVVVVSDAAHLPRALLVARHFGLDARGHAPPHGARLVPQLRLALREIPAYGAYLWRLRRY
;
A
#
# COMPACT_ATOMS: atom_id res chain seq x y z
N MET A 1 -15.78 22.55 9.63
CA MET A 1 -14.64 22.03 8.85
C MET A 1 -14.78 20.52 8.82
N THR A 2 -15.03 19.91 7.67
CA THR A 2 -15.06 18.45 7.53
C THR A 2 -13.65 17.93 7.73
N GLU A 3 -13.48 16.97 8.65
CA GLU A 3 -12.20 16.28 8.85
C GLU A 3 -11.73 15.67 7.52
N PRO A 4 -10.44 15.77 7.16
CA PRO A 4 -9.94 15.19 5.93
C PRO A 4 -10.15 13.67 5.94
N ALA A 5 -10.62 13.12 4.81
CA ALA A 5 -10.84 11.70 4.66
C ALA A 5 -9.53 10.93 4.90
N THR A 6 -9.62 9.78 5.56
CA THR A 6 -8.49 8.88 5.74
C THR A 6 -8.57 7.76 4.71
N ALA A 7 -7.49 7.51 3.98
CA ALA A 7 -7.42 6.45 2.98
C ALA A 7 -6.44 5.36 3.39
N ALA A 8 -6.74 4.09 3.12
CA ALA A 8 -5.74 3.03 3.21
C ALA A 8 -4.99 2.91 1.89
N LEU A 9 -3.67 3.10 1.93
CA LEU A 9 -2.77 2.86 0.81
C LEU A 9 -2.23 1.43 0.91
N ILE A 10 -2.76 0.52 0.10
CA ILE A 10 -2.46 -0.91 0.19
C ILE A 10 -1.35 -1.23 -0.81
N LEU A 11 -0.15 -1.55 -0.31
CA LEU A 11 1.00 -1.78 -1.17
C LEU A 11 0.96 -3.18 -1.80
N GLY A 12 1.29 -3.21 -3.09
CA GLY A 12 1.44 -4.41 -3.90
C GLY A 12 2.49 -5.41 -3.42
N ALA A 13 2.42 -6.62 -3.97
CA ALA A 13 3.30 -7.75 -3.64
C ALA A 13 3.58 -8.62 -4.86
N ALA A 14 2.61 -9.45 -5.27
CA ALA A 14 2.70 -10.29 -6.46
C ALA A 14 1.33 -10.88 -6.85
N VAL A 15 1.08 -10.98 -8.15
CA VAL A 15 0.09 -11.87 -8.75
C VAL A 15 0.81 -13.10 -9.31
N TRP A 16 0.33 -14.29 -8.98
CA TRP A 16 0.82 -15.57 -9.48
C TRP A 16 -0.07 -16.08 -10.61
N GLU A 17 0.35 -17.13 -11.30
CA GLU A 17 -0.45 -17.76 -12.36
C GLU A 17 -1.85 -18.18 -11.87
N GLY A 18 -1.95 -18.68 -10.62
CA GLY A 18 -3.21 -19.04 -9.98
C GLY A 18 -3.96 -17.88 -9.31
N GLY A 19 -3.56 -16.63 -9.56
CA GLY A 19 -4.20 -15.43 -9.01
C GLY A 19 -3.40 -14.71 -7.91
N PRO A 20 -4.05 -13.88 -7.08
CA PRO A 20 -3.38 -13.07 -6.06
C PRO A 20 -2.53 -13.91 -5.12
N SER A 21 -1.27 -13.51 -4.90
CA SER A 21 -0.42 -14.19 -3.92
C SER A 21 -1.03 -14.13 -2.52
N PRO A 22 -0.68 -15.06 -1.60
CA PRO A 22 -1.15 -15.00 -0.22
C PRO A 22 -0.83 -13.66 0.47
N THR A 23 0.30 -13.03 0.13
CA THR A 23 0.65 -11.71 0.66
C THR A 23 -0.24 -10.61 0.10
N LEU A 24 -0.49 -10.60 -1.21
CA LEU A 24 -1.40 -9.63 -1.83
C LEU A 24 -2.80 -9.75 -1.23
N ARG A 25 -3.31 -10.98 -1.11
CA ARG A 25 -4.60 -11.26 -0.47
C ARG A 25 -4.66 -10.79 0.98
N ARG A 26 -3.67 -11.11 1.81
CA ARG A 26 -3.64 -10.68 3.22
C ARG A 26 -3.71 -9.16 3.36
N ARG A 27 -2.96 -8.42 2.53
CA ARG A 27 -2.94 -6.96 2.56
C ARG A 27 -4.28 -6.36 2.11
N ALA A 28 -4.87 -6.89 1.03
CA ALA A 28 -6.20 -6.48 0.59
C ALA A 28 -7.26 -6.72 1.67
N MET A 29 -7.29 -7.92 2.26
CA MET A 29 -8.25 -8.25 3.33
C MET A 29 -8.05 -7.39 4.58
N HIS A 30 -6.81 -7.02 4.91
CA HIS A 30 -6.56 -6.08 5.99
C HIS A 30 -7.07 -4.67 5.67
N GLY A 31 -6.91 -4.21 4.43
CA GLY A 31 -7.52 -2.96 3.96
C GLY A 31 -9.05 -2.98 4.06
N ALA A 32 -9.69 -4.07 3.64
CA ALA A 32 -11.13 -4.25 3.80
C ALA A 32 -11.55 -4.21 5.28
N ALA A 33 -10.80 -4.85 6.18
CA ALA A 33 -11.08 -4.81 7.61
C ALA A 33 -11.01 -3.39 8.19
N LEU A 34 -10.03 -2.59 7.79
CA LEU A 34 -9.93 -1.17 8.19
C LEU A 34 -11.12 -0.35 7.68
N TRP A 35 -11.61 -0.64 6.47
CA TRP A 35 -12.79 0.03 5.92
C TRP A 35 -14.05 -0.35 6.69
N HIS A 36 -14.28 -1.65 6.92
CA HIS A 36 -15.42 -2.14 7.70
C HIS A 36 -15.43 -1.65 9.15
N ALA A 37 -14.25 -1.43 9.74
CA ALA A 37 -14.11 -0.83 11.06
C ALA A 37 -14.34 0.69 11.09
N GLY A 38 -14.53 1.34 9.93
CA GLY A 38 -14.70 2.78 9.81
C GLY A 38 -13.40 3.57 10.03
N GLU A 39 -12.24 2.91 10.05
CA GLU A 39 -10.94 3.58 10.24
C GLU A 39 -10.47 4.32 8.98
N VAL A 40 -10.92 3.87 7.81
CA VAL A 40 -10.64 4.52 6.51
C VAL A 40 -11.92 4.63 5.69
N ALA A 41 -12.06 5.73 4.95
CA ALA A 41 -13.19 5.96 4.05
C ALA A 41 -12.92 5.48 2.62
N HIS A 42 -11.65 5.42 2.24
CA HIS A 42 -11.21 5.05 0.89
C HIS A 42 -10.08 4.03 0.92
N LEU A 43 -10.04 3.19 -0.10
CA LEU A 43 -8.99 2.21 -0.33
C LEU A 43 -8.28 2.52 -1.63
N VAL A 44 -6.95 2.63 -1.59
CA VAL A 44 -6.09 2.85 -2.75
C VAL A 44 -5.18 1.62 -2.87
N PRO A 45 -5.63 0.54 -3.52
CA PRO A 45 -4.77 -0.60 -3.82
C PRO A 45 -3.77 -0.22 -4.92
N CYS A 46 -2.48 -0.34 -4.62
CA CYS A 46 -1.40 0.03 -5.53
C CYS A 46 -0.61 -1.18 -6.00
N GLY A 47 -0.35 -1.23 -7.29
CA GLY A 47 0.61 -2.15 -7.88
C GLY A 47 0.32 -2.36 -9.37
N GLY A 48 1.35 -2.26 -10.19
CA GLY A 48 1.22 -2.44 -11.64
C GLY A 48 1.16 -3.89 -12.09
N LEU A 49 1.29 -4.08 -13.41
CA LEU A 49 1.40 -5.41 -14.02
C LEU A 49 2.71 -6.07 -13.58
N GLY A 50 2.58 -7.14 -12.80
CA GLY A 50 3.69 -8.00 -12.40
C GLY A 50 4.01 -9.04 -13.46
N ARG A 51 4.39 -10.25 -13.00
CA ARG A 51 4.71 -11.38 -13.89
C ARG A 51 3.49 -11.97 -14.59
N HIS A 52 2.34 -11.93 -13.93
CA HIS A 52 1.08 -12.48 -14.41
C HIS A 52 0.00 -11.38 -14.34
N PRO A 53 -0.91 -11.31 -15.32
CA PRO A 53 -2.07 -10.44 -15.24
C PRO A 53 -3.10 -10.96 -14.20
N PRO A 54 -4.00 -10.09 -13.70
CA PRO A 54 -4.08 -8.65 -13.95
C PRO A 54 -3.01 -7.86 -13.16
N SER A 55 -3.05 -6.53 -13.19
CA SER A 55 -2.19 -5.74 -12.29
C SER A 55 -2.49 -6.05 -10.82
N GLU A 56 -1.51 -5.83 -9.95
CA GLU A 56 -1.70 -6.04 -8.51
C GLU A 56 -2.81 -5.15 -7.93
N GLY A 57 -2.94 -3.91 -8.41
CA GLY A 57 -4.01 -2.98 -8.04
C GLY A 57 -5.41 -3.48 -8.45
N GLU A 58 -5.55 -4.04 -9.65
CA GLU A 58 -6.80 -4.66 -10.12
C GLU A 58 -7.13 -5.93 -9.32
N ALA A 59 -6.14 -6.81 -9.14
CA ALA A 59 -6.29 -8.01 -8.35
C ALA A 59 -6.78 -7.70 -6.92
N MET A 60 -6.22 -6.66 -6.29
CA MET A 60 -6.66 -6.20 -4.98
C MET A 60 -8.05 -5.55 -5.02
N ARG A 61 -8.39 -4.77 -6.05
CA ARG A 61 -9.74 -4.23 -6.21
C ARG A 61 -10.79 -5.35 -6.19
N ASP A 62 -10.55 -6.40 -6.95
CA ASP A 62 -11.51 -7.50 -7.07
C ASP A 62 -11.67 -8.24 -5.73
N LEU A 63 -10.57 -8.45 -4.99
CA LEU A 63 -10.61 -8.99 -3.62
C LEU A 63 -11.37 -8.09 -2.64
N LEU A 64 -11.24 -6.77 -2.76
CA LEU A 64 -11.94 -5.81 -1.90
C LEU A 64 -13.44 -5.78 -2.18
N ILE A 65 -13.84 -5.89 -3.45
CA ILE A 65 -15.24 -6.03 -3.85
C ILE A 65 -15.82 -7.35 -3.33
N GLU A 66 -15.09 -8.46 -3.46
CA GLU A 66 -15.46 -9.76 -2.90
C GLU A 66 -15.65 -9.68 -1.37
N ALA A 67 -14.83 -8.87 -0.69
CA ALA A 67 -14.93 -8.60 0.74
C ALA A 67 -16.05 -7.62 1.14
N GLY A 68 -16.91 -7.21 0.20
CA GLY A 68 -18.09 -6.36 0.47
C GLY A 68 -17.81 -4.86 0.52
N VAL A 69 -16.63 -4.40 0.09
CA VAL A 69 -16.36 -2.95 -0.03
C VAL A 69 -16.99 -2.43 -1.32
N PRO A 70 -17.78 -1.34 -1.29
CA PRO A 70 -18.41 -0.82 -2.49
C PRO A 70 -17.38 -0.21 -3.44
N GLY A 71 -17.57 -0.42 -4.75
CA GLY A 71 -16.60 0.00 -5.78
C GLY A 71 -16.24 1.49 -5.76
N HIS A 72 -17.16 2.38 -5.35
CA HIS A 72 -16.89 3.82 -5.26
C HIS A 72 -15.89 4.19 -4.14
N ALA A 73 -15.66 3.30 -3.17
CA ALA A 73 -14.66 3.50 -2.13
C ALA A 73 -13.26 3.01 -2.55
N ILE A 74 -13.14 2.32 -3.68
CA ILE A 74 -11.89 1.67 -4.12
C ILE A 74 -11.33 2.41 -5.33
N HIS A 75 -10.07 2.86 -5.23
CA HIS A 75 -9.38 3.67 -6.22
C HIS A 75 -8.07 2.98 -6.62
N PRO A 76 -8.10 1.99 -7.52
CA PRO A 76 -6.90 1.22 -7.86
C PRO A 76 -5.87 2.07 -8.62
N GLU A 77 -4.61 1.86 -8.27
CA GLU A 77 -3.43 2.36 -8.97
C GLU A 77 -2.70 1.18 -9.60
N THR A 78 -2.50 1.21 -10.92
CA THR A 78 -2.17 0.02 -11.74
C THR A 78 -0.91 0.18 -12.59
N ALA A 79 -0.08 1.20 -12.33
CA ALA A 79 1.10 1.52 -13.12
C ALA A 79 2.41 1.42 -12.34
N SER A 80 2.37 1.33 -11.02
CA SER A 80 3.55 1.27 -10.15
C SER A 80 4.39 0.00 -10.32
N ARG A 81 5.70 0.15 -10.12
CA ARG A 81 6.68 -0.95 -10.24
C ARG A 81 7.46 -1.21 -8.96
N ASP A 82 7.48 -0.25 -8.05
CA ASP A 82 8.18 -0.35 -6.77
C ASP A 82 7.44 0.44 -5.69
N THR A 83 7.98 0.44 -4.46
CA THR A 83 7.39 1.13 -3.32
C THR A 83 7.32 2.65 -3.51
N LEU A 84 8.29 3.25 -4.22
CA LEU A 84 8.28 4.69 -4.50
C LEU A 84 7.15 5.02 -5.46
N ASP A 85 7.04 4.26 -6.55
CA ASP A 85 5.98 4.45 -7.53
C ASP A 85 4.59 4.21 -6.93
N ASN A 86 4.41 3.20 -6.07
CA ASN A 86 3.14 2.98 -5.36
C ASN A 86 2.64 4.26 -4.68
N ILE A 87 3.52 4.92 -3.92
CA ILE A 87 3.15 6.11 -3.15
C ILE A 87 3.01 7.33 -4.08
N ARG A 88 3.97 7.53 -4.99
CA ARG A 88 4.01 8.68 -5.90
C ARG A 88 2.81 8.69 -6.85
N LEU A 89 2.48 7.54 -7.44
CA LEU A 89 1.35 7.42 -8.36
C LEU A 89 -0.01 7.43 -7.64
N ALA A 90 -0.03 7.12 -6.34
CA ALA A 90 -1.22 7.30 -5.51
C ALA A 90 -1.50 8.78 -5.17
N LEU A 91 -0.51 9.68 -5.18
CA LEU A 91 -0.71 11.10 -4.85
C LEU A 91 -1.85 11.78 -5.62
N PRO A 92 -1.95 11.71 -6.96
CA PRO A 92 -3.08 12.30 -7.70
C PRO A 92 -4.42 11.66 -7.34
N ILE A 93 -4.44 10.38 -6.97
CA ILE A 93 -5.63 9.68 -6.51
C ILE A 93 -6.07 10.22 -5.15
N LEU A 94 -5.13 10.30 -4.20
CA LEU A 94 -5.33 10.83 -2.85
C LEU A 94 -5.83 12.28 -2.89
N ALA A 95 -5.25 13.11 -3.76
CA ALA A 95 -5.68 14.49 -3.96
C ALA A 95 -7.13 14.58 -4.45
N ARG A 96 -7.50 13.77 -5.45
CA ARG A 96 -8.86 13.74 -6.01
C ARG A 96 -9.92 13.29 -5.00
N ILE A 97 -9.58 12.39 -4.08
CA ILE A 97 -10.49 11.93 -3.03
C ILE A 97 -10.38 12.75 -1.74
N GLY A 98 -9.59 13.83 -1.74
CA GLY A 98 -9.43 14.72 -0.57
C GLY A 98 -8.73 14.07 0.63
N ALA A 99 -7.95 13.00 0.42
CA ALA A 99 -7.25 12.29 1.48
C ALA A 99 -5.84 12.84 1.71
N ARG A 100 -5.60 13.36 2.91
CA ARG A 100 -4.24 13.74 3.38
C ARG A 100 -3.69 12.81 4.46
N ARG A 101 -4.59 12.14 5.19
CA ARG A 101 -4.26 11.10 6.17
C ARG A 101 -4.28 9.75 5.49
N VAL A 102 -3.22 8.98 5.65
CA VAL A 102 -3.09 7.66 5.03
C VAL A 102 -2.69 6.59 6.02
N VAL A 103 -3.32 5.42 5.88
CA VAL A 103 -2.90 4.18 6.52
C VAL A 103 -2.16 3.35 5.49
N VAL A 104 -0.84 3.26 5.61
CA VAL A 104 -0.03 2.44 4.71
C VAL A 104 -0.11 0.99 5.14
N VAL A 105 -0.71 0.14 4.31
CA VAL A 105 -0.83 -1.30 4.55
C VAL A 105 0.27 -2.04 3.80
N SER A 106 1.19 -2.65 4.56
CA SER A 106 2.28 -3.48 4.01
C SER A 106 2.80 -4.45 5.07
N ASP A 107 3.73 -5.34 4.70
CA ASP A 107 4.37 -6.20 5.71
C ASP A 107 5.32 -5.38 6.59
N ALA A 108 5.48 -5.80 7.85
CA ALA A 108 6.24 -5.05 8.86
C ALA A 108 7.66 -4.66 8.40
N ALA A 109 8.33 -5.54 7.63
CA ALA A 109 9.66 -5.28 7.10
C ALA A 109 9.72 -4.12 6.09
N HIS A 110 8.61 -3.80 5.40
CA HIS A 110 8.55 -2.76 4.37
C HIS A 110 7.92 -1.44 4.84
N LEU A 111 7.25 -1.45 5.99
CA LEU A 111 6.63 -0.25 6.55
C LEU A 111 7.62 0.90 6.80
N PRO A 112 8.84 0.69 7.34
CA PRO A 112 9.78 1.80 7.55
C PRO A 112 10.10 2.57 6.26
N ARG A 113 10.36 1.84 5.16
CA ARG A 113 10.62 2.42 3.83
C ARG A 113 9.40 3.13 3.28
N ALA A 114 8.23 2.50 3.35
CA ALA A 114 7.00 3.08 2.83
C ALA A 114 6.60 4.36 3.58
N LEU A 115 6.72 4.37 4.90
CA LEU A 115 6.42 5.56 5.71
C LEU A 115 7.41 6.70 5.46
N LEU A 116 8.70 6.39 5.25
CA LEU A 116 9.68 7.41 4.87
C LEU A 116 9.28 8.10 3.56
N VAL A 117 8.92 7.32 2.53
CA VAL A 117 8.51 7.84 1.22
C VAL A 117 7.19 8.62 1.33
N ALA A 118 6.20 8.11 2.06
CA ALA A 118 4.92 8.79 2.25
C ALA A 118 5.09 10.16 2.93
N ARG A 119 5.89 10.22 3.99
CA ARG A 119 6.20 11.47 4.71
C ARG A 119 7.01 12.44 3.85
N HIS A 120 7.93 11.93 3.02
CA HIS A 120 8.67 12.76 2.08
C HIS A 120 7.73 13.49 1.11
N PHE A 121 6.65 12.85 0.66
CA PHE A 121 5.61 13.48 -0.17
C PHE A 121 4.54 14.26 0.64
N GLY A 122 4.77 14.51 1.94
CA GLY A 122 3.91 15.34 2.77
C GLY A 122 2.61 14.66 3.24
N LEU A 123 2.50 13.33 3.15
CA LEU A 123 1.36 12.59 3.68
C LEU A 123 1.46 12.40 5.20
N ASP A 124 0.34 12.57 5.90
CA ASP A 124 0.22 12.16 7.30
C ASP A 124 -0.01 10.65 7.36
N ALA A 125 1.09 9.89 7.54
CA ALA A 125 1.13 8.45 7.32
C ALA A 125 1.40 7.65 8.60
N ARG A 126 0.52 6.67 8.87
CA ARG A 126 0.72 5.59 9.85
C ARG A 126 0.79 4.23 9.15
N GLY A 127 1.58 3.31 9.68
CA GLY A 127 1.81 1.99 9.07
C GLY A 127 1.01 0.90 9.77
N HIS A 128 0.35 0.03 9.01
CA HIS A 128 -0.38 -1.13 9.51
C HIS A 128 0.11 -2.40 8.81
N ALA A 129 0.50 -3.39 9.59
CA ALA A 129 0.88 -4.70 9.07
C ALA A 129 -0.18 -5.74 9.42
N PRO A 130 -0.66 -6.54 8.46
CA PRO A 130 -1.51 -7.67 8.79
C PRO A 130 -0.76 -8.64 9.71
N PRO A 131 -1.43 -9.20 10.74
CA PRO A 131 -0.81 -10.18 11.63
C PRO A 131 -0.31 -11.37 10.80
N HIS A 132 0.96 -11.72 10.95
CA HIS A 132 1.53 -12.92 10.35
C HIS A 132 1.26 -14.10 11.27
N GLY A 133 0.70 -15.19 10.73
CA GLY A 133 0.71 -16.48 11.43
C GLY A 133 2.16 -16.86 11.75
N ALA A 134 2.49 -16.81 13.05
CA ALA A 134 3.76 -17.16 13.70
C ALA A 134 4.95 -17.54 12.78
N ARG A 135 5.72 -16.56 12.30
CA ARG A 135 7.16 -16.70 12.01
C ARG A 135 7.89 -15.41 12.38
N LEU A 136 8.48 -15.41 13.58
CA LEU A 136 9.41 -14.39 14.07
C LEU A 136 10.73 -14.51 13.30
N VAL A 137 10.82 -13.91 12.10
CA VAL A 137 12.12 -13.56 11.54
C VAL A 137 12.55 -12.25 12.20
N PRO A 138 13.78 -12.11 12.76
CA PRO A 138 14.21 -10.88 13.42
C PRO A 138 14.20 -9.71 12.43
N GLN A 139 13.18 -8.86 12.56
CA GLN A 139 12.86 -7.76 11.63
C GLN A 139 14.02 -6.74 11.50
N LEU A 140 14.90 -6.68 12.51
CA LEU A 140 16.06 -5.79 12.55
C LEU A 140 17.12 -6.14 11.49
N ARG A 141 17.38 -7.42 11.21
CA ARG A 141 18.46 -7.83 10.27
C ARG A 141 18.10 -7.55 8.80
N LEU A 142 16.82 -7.62 8.45
CA LEU A 142 16.34 -7.31 7.09
C LEU A 142 16.23 -5.79 6.87
N ALA A 143 15.82 -5.03 7.89
CA ALA A 143 15.79 -3.57 7.84
C ALA A 143 17.20 -2.96 7.67
N LEU A 144 18.21 -3.51 8.36
CA LEU A 144 19.61 -3.07 8.25
C LEU A 144 20.23 -3.35 6.87
N ARG A 145 19.76 -4.40 6.16
CA ARG A 145 20.24 -4.73 4.81
C ARG A 145 19.74 -3.75 3.74
N GLU A 146 18.72 -2.93 4.04
CA GLU A 146 18.23 -1.88 3.14
C GLU A 146 18.93 -0.52 3.34
N ILE A 147 19.93 -0.40 4.23
CA ILE A 147 20.69 0.85 4.42
C ILE A 147 21.35 1.40 3.15
N PRO A 148 21.98 0.59 2.28
CA PRO A 148 22.48 1.07 0.99
C PRO A 148 21.35 1.51 0.05
N ALA A 149 20.18 0.87 0.15
CA ALA A 149 19.00 1.26 -0.61
C ALA A 149 18.51 2.65 -0.18
N TYR A 150 18.57 3.01 1.10
CA TYR A 150 18.20 4.37 1.54
C TYR A 150 19.05 5.46 0.89
N GLY A 151 20.35 5.24 0.63
CA GLY A 151 21.18 6.21 -0.09
C GLY A 151 20.72 6.43 -1.54
N ALA A 152 20.48 5.35 -2.28
CA ALA A 152 19.93 5.41 -3.63
C ALA A 152 18.49 5.98 -3.66
N TYR A 153 17.68 5.66 -2.64
CA TYR A 153 16.34 6.20 -2.46
C TYR A 153 16.38 7.70 -2.19
N LEU A 154 17.20 8.18 -1.25
CA LEU A 154 17.35 9.61 -0.97
C LEU A 154 17.85 10.38 -2.19
N TRP A 155 18.75 9.80 -2.98
CA TRP A 155 19.17 10.39 -4.25
C TRP A 155 18.05 10.40 -5.30
N ARG A 156 17.24 9.33 -5.39
CA ARG A 156 16.04 9.32 -6.24
C ARG A 156 15.00 10.34 -5.77
N LEU A 157 14.74 10.43 -4.47
CA LEU A 157 13.80 11.39 -3.87
C LEU A 157 14.22 12.83 -4.16
N ARG A 158 15.52 13.14 -4.20
CA ARG A 158 16.04 14.46 -4.61
C ARG A 158 15.75 14.85 -6.07
N ARG A 159 15.35 13.89 -6.91
CA ARG A 159 15.00 14.13 -8.32
C ARG A 159 13.50 14.34 -8.52
N TYR A 160 12.70 14.26 -7.45
CA TYR A 160 11.27 14.54 -7.42
C TYR A 160 11.00 15.72 -6.50
#